data_AF-A0AAD4YRS8-F1
#
_entry.id   AF-A0AAD4YRS8-F1
#
_cell.length_a   1.000
_cell.length_b   1.000
_cell.length_c   1.000
_cell.angle_alpha   90.00
_cell.angle_beta   90.00
_cell.angle_gamma   90.00
#
_symmetry.space_group_name_H-M   'P 1'
#
loop_
_entity.id
_entity.type
_entity.pdbx_description
1 polymer ?
#
loop_
_entity_poly.entity_id
_entity_poly.type
_entity_poly.pdbx_seq_one_letter_code
_entity_poly.pdbx_strand_id
1 'polypeptide(L)' 'MAEGSRSPPSPALIRVYWKSSWDCSIFHVFREVNFAANSLAKMGHEMEMGIHCFVLPPGGITGVLQEDRDGLLGSRLIYV' A
#
# COMPACT_ATOMS: atom_id res chain seq x y z
N MET A 1 -22.00 -10.87 -14.61
CA MET A 1 -21.83 -9.50 -15.12
C MET A 1 -20.36 -9.17 -14.93
N ALA A 2 -19.61 -8.99 -16.02
CA ALA A 2 -18.16 -8.88 -16.01
C ALA A 2 -17.74 -7.40 -15.84
N GLU A 3 -17.05 -7.07 -14.75
CA GLU A 3 -16.37 -5.78 -14.64
C GLU A 3 -15.00 -5.88 -15.28
N GLY A 4 -14.74 -4.97 -16.22
CA GLY A 4 -13.56 -4.94 -17.06
C GLY A 4 -12.26 -4.81 -16.26
N SER A 5 -11.25 -5.50 -16.78
CA SER A 5 -9.83 -5.32 -16.45
C SER A 5 -9.44 -3.84 -16.58
N ARG A 6 -9.47 -3.11 -15.45
CA ARG A 6 -8.96 -1.72 -15.43
C ARG A 6 -7.46 -1.78 -15.59
N SER A 7 -6.98 -1.30 -16.73
CA SER A 7 -5.59 -0.96 -16.95
C SER A 7 -5.08 -0.04 -15.83
N PRO A 8 -3.77 -0.06 -15.53
CA PRO A 8 -3.21 0.85 -14.54
C PRO A 8 -3.64 2.29 -14.87
N PRO A 9 -3.99 3.09 -13.84
CA PRO A 9 -4.50 4.43 -14.06
C PRO A 9 -3.50 5.23 -14.89
N SER A 10 -3.97 5.83 -15.98
CA SER A 10 -3.11 6.63 -16.83
C SER A 10 -2.42 7.73 -16.00
N PRO A 11 -1.19 8.14 -16.34
CA PRO A 11 -0.53 9.25 -15.65
C PRO A 11 -1.36 10.54 -15.61
N ALA A 12 -2.34 10.68 -16.52
CA ALA A 12 -3.30 11.77 -16.53
C ALA A 12 -4.26 11.72 -15.33
N LEU A 13 -4.75 10.54 -14.93
CA LEU A 13 -5.63 10.38 -13.76
C LEU A 13 -4.94 10.79 -12.46
N ILE A 14 -3.68 10.41 -12.29
CA ILE A 14 -2.88 10.80 -11.11
C ILE A 14 -2.80 12.32 -11.00
N ARG A 15 -2.62 13.03 -12.11
CA ARG A 15 -2.58 14.51 -12.14
C ARG A 15 -3.92 15.15 -11.83
N VAL A 16 -5.03 14.52 -12.21
CA VAL A 16 -6.38 14.98 -11.84
C VAL A 16 -6.57 14.85 -10.33
N TYR A 17 -6.28 13.67 -9.77
CA TYR A 17 -6.37 13.46 -8.32
C TYR A 17 -5.45 14.39 -7.55
N TRP A 18 -4.22 14.62 -8.00
CA TRP A 18 -3.29 15.55 -7.35
C TRP A 18 -3.83 16.98 -7.22
N LYS A 19 -4.65 17.42 -8.18
CA LYS A 19 -5.25 18.76 -8.20
C LYS A 19 -6.58 18.85 -7.46
N SER A 20 -7.12 17.72 -6.98
CA SER A 20 -8.33 17.72 -6.16
C SER A 20 -8.07 18.42 -4.83
N SER A 21 -9.12 19.00 -4.24
CA SER A 21 -9.07 19.55 -2.89
C SER A 21 -9.03 18.41 -1.88
N TRP A 22 -7.84 18.06 -1.41
CA TRP A 22 -7.66 17.10 -0.33
C TRP A 22 -7.61 17.81 1.01
N ASP A 23 -8.33 17.28 1.99
CA ASP A 23 -8.20 17.66 3.40
C ASP A 23 -7.15 16.77 4.10
N CYS A 24 -6.04 16.50 3.42
CA CYS A 24 -4.96 15.69 3.96
C CYS A 24 -3.60 16.19 3.50
N SER A 25 -2.59 15.95 4.34
CA SER A 25 -1.20 16.30 4.05
C SER A 25 -0.44 15.06 3.61
N ILE A 26 0.29 15.15 2.50
CA ILE A 26 1.14 14.08 1.98
C ILE A 26 2.57 14.33 2.44
N PHE A 27 3.14 13.37 3.16
CA PHE A 27 4.53 13.41 3.61
C PHE A 27 5.31 12.25 3.00
N HIS A 28 6.53 12.53 2.56
CA HIS A 28 7.47 11.48 2.20
C HIS A 28 8.12 10.92 3.47
N VAL A 29 7.78 9.69 3.83
CA VAL A 29 8.41 8.97 4.95
C VAL A 29 9.46 8.04 4.36
N PHE A 30 10.73 8.42 4.49
CA PHE A 30 11.87 7.60 4.03
C PHE A 30 12.19 6.42 4.96
N ARG A 31 11.60 6.41 6.17
CA ARG A 31 11.86 5.36 7.14
C ARG A 31 11.05 4.10 6.83
N GLU A 32 11.67 2.96 7.13
CA GLU A 32 11.10 1.62 7.24
C GLU A 32 10.04 1.57 8.36
N VAL A 33 8.93 2.28 8.17
CA VAL A 33 7.77 2.30 9.08
C VAL A 33 6.46 2.10 8.29
N ASN A 34 6.61 1.64 7.05
CA ASN A 34 5.51 1.33 6.15
C ASN A 34 5.57 -0.14 5.74
N PHE A 35 6.04 -1.01 6.65
CA PHE A 35 6.12 -2.44 6.39
C PHE A 35 4.72 -3.01 6.16
N ALA A 36 3.70 -2.50 6.86
CA ALA A 36 2.33 -2.92 6.67
C ALA A 36 1.86 -2.66 5.22
N ALA A 37 2.06 -1.45 4.68
CA ALA A 37 1.65 -1.19 3.29
C ALA A 37 2.46 -2.01 2.28
N ASN A 38 3.75 -2.24 2.52
CA ASN A 38 4.57 -3.08 1.65
C ASN A 38 4.13 -4.55 1.70
N SER A 39 3.78 -5.06 2.88
CA SER A 39 3.26 -6.41 3.08
C SER A 39 1.90 -6.58 2.39
N LEU A 40 1.00 -5.61 2.55
CA LEU A 40 -0.31 -5.60 1.88
C LEU A 40 -0.17 -5.45 0.36
N ALA A 41 0.77 -4.65 -0.12
CA ALA A 41 1.04 -4.52 -1.56
C ALA A 41 1.56 -5.84 -2.17
N LYS A 42 2.44 -6.56 -1.46
CA LYS A 42 2.89 -7.90 -1.86
C LYS A 42 1.74 -8.90 -1.88
N MET A 43 0.90 -8.91 -0.85
CA MET A 43 -0.28 -9.78 -0.80
C MET A 43 -1.25 -9.48 -1.94
N GLY A 44 -1.51 -8.20 -2.22
CA GLY A 44 -2.40 -7.78 -3.30
C GLY A 44 -1.87 -8.09 -4.70
N HIS A 45 -0.56 -8.22 -4.88
CA HIS A 45 0.04 -8.60 -6.16
C HIS A 45 -0.41 -9.99 -6.63
N GLU A 46 -0.67 -10.90 -5.69
CA GLU A 46 -1.12 -12.26 -5.97
C GLU A 46 -2.65 -12.37 -6.09
N MET A 47 -3.37 -11.27 -5.86
CA MET A 47 -4.83 -11.23 -5.88
C MET A 47 -5.37 -10.73 -7.22
N GLU A 48 -6.60 -11.13 -7.54
CA GLU A 48 -7.33 -10.57 -8.68
C GLU A 48 -7.55 -9.05 -8.50
N MET A 49 -7.60 -8.29 -9.59
CA MET A 49 -7.92 -6.86 -9.53
C MET A 49 -9.32 -6.65 -8.94
N GLY A 50 -9.42 -5.88 -7.86
CA GLY A 50 -10.68 -5.61 -7.19
C GLY A 50 -10.50 -4.99 -5.81
N ILE A 51 -11.61 -4.71 -5.13
CA ILE A 51 -11.60 -4.31 -3.73
C ILE A 51 -11.75 -5.56 -2.89
N HIS A 52 -10.72 -5.87 -2.10
CA HIS A 52 -10.69 -7.02 -1.19
C HIS A 52 -10.87 -6.55 0.24
N CYS A 53 -11.97 -6.96 0.87
CA CYS A 53 -12.28 -6.64 2.26
C CYS A 53 -12.05 -7.86 3.14
N PHE A 54 -11.25 -7.70 4.19
CA PHE A 54 -10.99 -8.77 5.16
C PHE A 54 -11.81 -8.55 6.43
N VAL A 55 -12.54 -9.57 6.88
CA VAL A 55 -13.30 -9.55 8.14
C VAL A 55 -12.38 -9.60 9.36
N LEU A 56 -11.21 -10.24 9.20
CA LEU A 56 -10.14 -10.32 10.19
C LEU A 56 -8.83 -9.86 9.56
N PRO A 57 -7.88 -9.32 10.34
CA PRO A 57 -6.57 -8.97 9.83
C PRO A 57 -5.92 -10.15 9.10
N PRO A 58 -5.41 -9.96 7.87
CA PRO A 58 -4.69 -11.03 7.16
C PRO A 58 -3.57 -11.60 8.01
N GLY A 59 -3.36 -12.92 7.92
CA GLY A 59 -2.31 -13.60 8.69
C GLY A 59 -0.94 -12.93 8.50
N GLY A 60 -0.21 -12.73 9.60
CA GLY A 60 1.12 -12.09 9.58
C GLY A 60 1.11 -10.56 9.61
N ILE A 61 0.00 -9.87 9.34
CA ILE A 61 -0.04 -8.39 9.37
C ILE A 61 0.11 -7.83 10.78
N THR A 62 -0.36 -8.55 11.80
CA THR A 62 -0.31 -8.09 13.20
C THR A 62 1.12 -7.93 13.70
N GLY A 63 2.02 -8.85 13.33
CA GLY A 63 3.45 -8.72 13.67
C GLY A 63 4.08 -7.53 12.98
N VAL A 64 3.78 -7.34 11.69
CA VAL A 64 4.25 -6.20 10.90
C VAL A 64 3.77 -4.85 11.46
N LEU A 65 2.50 -4.78 11.90
CA LEU A 65 1.95 -3.58 12.54
C LEU A 65 2.62 -3.29 13.88
N GLN A 66 2.99 -4.33 14.62
CA GLN A 66 3.72 -4.18 15.87
C GLN A 66 5.16 -3.70 15.61
N GLU A 67 5.83 -4.21 14.59
CA GLU A 67 7.14 -3.74 14.15
C GLU A 67 7.13 -2.27 13.68
N ASP A 68 6.12 -1.89 12.88
CA ASP A 68 5.89 -0.49 12.46
C ASP A 68 5.65 0.41 13.69
N ARG A 69 4.83 -0.03 14.66
CA ARG A 69 4.55 0.72 15.89
C ARG A 69 5.80 0.90 16.76
N ASP A 70 6.59 -0.16 16.89
CA ASP A 70 7.78 -0.19 17.73
C ASP A 70 8.98 0.49 17.03
N GLY A 71 8.80 0.94 15.78
CA GLY A 71 9.80 1.70 15.02
C GLY A 71 11.03 0.86 14.64
N LEU A 72 10.85 -0.46 14.52
CA LEU A 72 11.93 -1.38 14.20
C LEU A 72 12.39 -1.15 12.75
N LEU A 73 13.67 -0.80 12.58
CA LEU A 73 14.30 -0.65 11.27
C LEU A 73 14.74 -2.02 10.77
N GLY A 74 13.91 -2.65 9.94
CA GLY A 74 14.25 -3.91 9.29
C GLY A 74 15.12 -3.69 8.06
N SER A 75 16.44 -3.64 8.25
CA SER A 75 17.47 -3.43 7.22
C SER A 75 17.11 -3.91 5.81
N ARG A 76 16.72 -3.00 4.92
CA ARG A 76 16.71 -3.26 3.47
C ARG A 76 18.12 -3.23 2.93
N LEU A 77 18.64 -4.40 2.57
CA LEU A 77 19.77 -4.50 1.65
C LEU A 77 19.27 -4.06 0.26
N ILE A 78 19.56 -2.82 -0.12
CA ILE A 78 19.33 -2.33 -1.48
C ILE A 78 20.57 -2.70 -2.30
N TYR A 79 20.47 -3.70 -3.18
CA TYR A 79 21.44 -3.84 -4.27
C TYR A 79 21.14 -2.76 -5.30
N VAL A 80 22.12 -1.91 -5.58
CA VAL A 80 22.13 -0.93 -6.69
C VAL A 80 22.85 -1.57 -7.88
#